data_AF-A0A2G9PMQ1-F1
#
_entry.id   AF-A0A2G9PMQ1-F1
#
_cell.length_a   1.000
_cell.length_b   1.000
_cell.length_c   1.000
_cell.angle_alpha   90.00
_cell.angle_beta   90.00
_cell.angle_gamma   90.00
#
_symmetry.space_group_name_H-M   'P 1'
#
loop_
_entity.id
_entity.type
_entity.pdbx_description
1 polymer ?
#
loop_
_entity_poly.entity_id
_entity_poly.type
_entity_poly.pdbx_seq_one_letter_code
_entity_poly.pdbx_strand_id
1 'polypeptide(L)' 'EAKAEKIIIDKLENTTFHAKLILKMNDGQIKIIDARPSDCIAIAVRAKAPIFVEEEILKSSLETNQ' A
#
# COMPACT_ATOMS: atom_id res chain seq x y z
N GLU A 1 19.50 -3.57 -7.68
CA GLU A 1 18.90 -2.93 -6.49
C GLU A 1 17.45 -2.56 -6.82
N ALA A 2 16.61 -2.40 -5.81
CA ALA A 2 15.21 -2.03 -5.96
C ALA A 2 14.85 -1.02 -4.87
N LYS A 3 14.14 0.04 -5.24
CA LYS A 3 13.72 1.11 -4.33
C LYS A 3 12.21 1.04 -4.13
N ALA A 4 11.76 1.08 -2.87
CA ALA A 4 10.35 1.29 -2.58
C ALA A 4 9.96 2.73 -2.96
N GLU A 5 9.14 2.85 -4.01
CA GLU A 5 8.73 4.15 -4.55
C GLU A 5 7.54 4.69 -3.77
N LYS A 6 6.53 3.85 -3.53
CA LYS A 6 5.32 4.18 -2.75
C LYS A 6 4.55 2.93 -2.37
N ILE A 7 3.66 3.08 -1.38
CA ILE A 7 2.62 2.10 -1.04
C ILE A 7 1.25 2.68 -1.37
N ILE A 8 0.32 1.85 -1.83
CA ILE A 8 -1.09 2.21 -2.03
C ILE A 8 -1.97 1.18 -1.32
N ILE A 9 -2.84 1.62 -0.42
CA ILE A 9 -3.92 0.80 0.16
C ILE A 9 -5.16 1.03 -0.71
N ASP A 10 -5.52 0.04 -1.54
CA ASP A 10 -6.49 0.22 -2.63
C ASP A 10 -7.65 -0.77 -2.63
N LYS A 11 -7.64 -1.80 -1.77
CA LYS A 11 -8.77 -2.74 -1.67
C LYS A 11 -9.16 -3.09 -0.24
N LEU A 12 -10.46 -3.16 0.03
CA LEU A 12 -11.08 -3.72 1.24
C LEU A 12 -12.08 -4.80 0.80
N GLU A 13 -11.86 -6.05 1.20
CA GLU A 13 -12.70 -7.18 0.83
C GLU A 13 -12.98 -8.04 2.07
N ASN A 14 -14.26 -8.30 2.38
CA ASN A 14 -14.66 -9.11 3.53
C ASN A 14 -13.92 -8.70 4.82
N THR A 15 -13.85 -7.40 5.11
CA THR A 15 -13.11 -6.78 6.25
C THR A 15 -11.58 -6.84 6.18
N THR A 16 -11.02 -7.39 5.10
CA THR A 16 -9.57 -7.51 4.90
C THR A 16 -9.08 -6.41 3.96
N PHE A 17 -8.16 -5.56 4.45
CA PHE A 17 -7.48 -4.57 3.63
C PHE A 17 -6.32 -5.20 2.86
N HIS A 18 -6.10 -4.72 1.65
CA HIS A 18 -4.98 -5.06 0.79
C HIS A 18 -4.20 -3.80 0.41
N ALA A 19 -2.90 -3.98 0.17
CA ALA A 19 -2.02 -2.91 -0.25
C ALA A 19 -1.06 -3.37 -1.35
N LYS A 20 -0.65 -2.41 -2.17
CA LYS A 20 0.33 -2.58 -3.23
C LYS A 20 1.62 -1.86 -2.86
N LEU A 21 2.71 -2.60 -2.86
CA LEU A 21 4.06 -2.06 -2.80
C LEU A 21 4.57 -1.83 -4.23
N ILE A 22 4.84 -0.57 -4.55
CA ILE A 22 5.40 -0.16 -5.83
C ILE A 22 6.91 -0.06 -5.69
N LEU A 23 7.63 -0.90 -6.43
CA LEU A 23 9.08 -0.93 -6.48
C LEU A 23 9.57 -0.36 -7.81
N LYS A 24 10.55 0.54 -7.74
CA LYS A 24 11.33 0.98 -8.89
C LYS A 24 12.63 0.17 -8.95
N MET A 25 12.78 -0.60 -10.01
CA MET A 25 13.97 -1.41 -10.27
C MET A 25 15.06 -0.53 -10.91
N ASN A 26 16.32 -0.94 -10.81
CA ASN A 26 17.45 -0.19 -11.39
C ASN A 26 17.40 -0.07 -12.92
N ASP A 27 16.75 -1.00 -13.60
CA ASP A 27 16.52 -0.96 -15.05
C ASP A 27 15.33 -0.06 -15.45
N GLY A 28 14.74 0.66 -14.50
CA GLY A 28 13.60 1.53 -14.71
C GLY A 28 12.25 0.82 -14.70
N GLN A 29 12.21 -0.52 -14.60
CA GLN A 29 10.97 -1.26 -14.52
C GLN A 29 10.24 -0.97 -13.19
N ILE A 30 8.91 -0.93 -13.26
CA ILE A 30 8.06 -0.87 -12.08
C ILE A 30 7.59 -2.29 -11.77
N LYS A 31 7.80 -2.74 -10.54
CA LYS A 31 7.20 -3.97 -10.02
C LYS A 31 6.16 -3.63 -8.97
N ILE A 32 5.06 -4.36 -9.01
CA ILE A 32 3.95 -4.22 -8.08
C ILE A 32 3.86 -5.52 -7.31
N ILE A 33 3.83 -5.43 -5.98
CA ILE A 33 3.68 -6.57 -5.09
C ILE A 33 2.44 -6.35 -4.25
N ASP A 34 1.47 -7.26 -4.36
CA ASP A 34 0.32 -7.30 -3.48
C ASP A 34 0.75 -7.88 -2.12
N ALA A 35 0.42 -7.16 -1.04
CA ALA A 35 0.75 -7.56 0.31
C ALA A 35 -0.28 -6.98 1.30
N ARG A 36 -0.20 -7.43 2.56
CA ARG A 36 -1.05 -6.86 3.63
C ARG A 36 -0.57 -5.44 3.96
N PRO A 37 -1.47 -4.51 4.32
CA PRO A 37 -1.10 -3.15 4.68
C PRO A 37 -0.05 -3.06 5.78
N SER A 38 -0.11 -3.92 6.81
CA SER A 38 0.88 -3.94 7.90
C SER A 38 2.31 -4.14 7.40
N ASP A 39 2.49 -5.06 6.45
CA ASP A 39 3.80 -5.38 5.88
C ASP A 39 4.30 -4.22 5.00
N CYS A 40 3.41 -3.66 4.16
CA CYS A 40 3.70 -2.51 3.32
C CYS A 40 4.06 -1.26 4.13
N ILE A 41 3.31 -0.95 5.19
CA ILE A 41 3.57 0.19 6.09
C ILE A 41 4.95 0.03 6.74
N ALA A 42 5.28 -1.16 7.24
CA ALA A 42 6.59 -1.42 7.84
C ALA A 42 7.75 -1.18 6.85
N ILE A 43 7.58 -1.58 5.59
CA ILE A 43 8.54 -1.31 4.53
C ILE A 43 8.62 0.19 4.22
N ALA A 44 7.48 0.86 4.08
CA ALA A 44 7.42 2.30 3.79
C ALA A 44 8.14 3.13 4.85
N VAL A 45 7.93 2.83 6.13
CA VAL A 45 8.58 3.52 7.25
C VAL A 45 10.10 3.36 7.18
N ARG A 46 10.61 2.14 6.94
CA ARG A 46 12.06 1.89 6.82
C ARG A 46 12.65 2.54 5.56
N ALA A 47 11.93 2.51 4.46
CA ALA A 47 12.37 3.04 3.17
C ALA A 47 12.11 4.56 3.01
N LYS A 48 11.43 5.20 3.97
CA LYS A 48 10.91 6.57 3.87
C LYS A 48 10.08 6.79 2.60
N ALA A 49 9.30 5.78 2.21
CA ALA A 49 8.42 5.85 1.06
C ALA A 49 7.06 6.44 1.45
N PRO A 50 6.44 7.26 0.59
CA PRO A 50 5.10 7.79 0.83
C PRO A 50 4.04 6.66 0.83
N ILE A 51 3.02 6.85 1.66
CA ILE A 51 1.90 5.93 1.83
C ILE A 51 0.64 6.64 1.33
N PHE A 52 -0.11 5.98 0.45
CA PHE A 52 -1.37 6.45 -0.09
C PHE A 52 -2.49 5.49 0.26
N VAL A 53 -3.71 6.01 0.38
CA VAL A 53 -4.93 5.25 0.66
C VAL A 53 -6.00 5.76 -0.28
N GLU A 54 -6.73 4.86 -0.92
CA GLU A 54 -7.88 5.21 -1.75
C GLU A 54 -9.00 5.80 -0.88
N GLU A 55 -9.62 6.88 -1.37
CA GLU A 55 -10.61 7.64 -0.60
C GLU A 55 -11.85 6.79 -0.26
N GLU A 56 -12.26 5.91 -1.16
CA GLU A 56 -13.38 4.98 -0.95
C GLU A 56 -13.14 4.04 0.24
N ILE A 57 -11.90 3.61 0.43
CA ILE A 57 -11.50 2.75 1.55
C ILE A 57 -11.53 3.52 2.86
N LEU A 58 -11.07 4.78 2.83
CA LEU A 58 -11.14 5.65 3.99
C LEU A 58 -12.61 5.85 4.41
N LYS A 59 -13.52 6.08 3.46
CA LYS A 59 -14.96 6.23 3.72
C LYS A 59 -15.57 4.96 4.33
N SER A 60 -15.34 3.80 3.69
CA SER A 60 -15.89 2.53 4.16
C SER A 60 -15.38 2.14 5.56
N SER A 61 -14.13 2.47 5.89
CA SER A 61 -13.55 2.22 7.22
C SER A 61 -14.16 3.09 8.32
N LEU A 62 -14.62 4.30 7.98
CA LEU A 62 -15.26 5.21 8.91
C LEU A 62 -16.73 4.84 9.16
N GLU A 63 -17.41 4.26 8.16
CA GLU A 63 -18.80 3.82 8.25
C GLU A 63 -18.97 2.53 9.09
N THR A 64 -17.93 1.72 9.25
CA THR A 64 -17.97 0.46 10.01
C THR A 64 -18.01 0.65 11.54
N ASN A 65 -18.04 1.90 12.04
CA ASN A 65 -18.14 2.24 13.46
C ASN A 65 -19.52 2.86 13.87
N GLN A 66 -20.60 2.56 13.14
CA GLN A 66 -21.97 2.89 13.56
C GLN A 66 -22.86 1.65 13.66
#